data_AF-A0A6M0T1K5-F1
#
_entry.id   AF-A0A6M0T1K5-F1
#
_cell.length_a   1.000
_cell.length_b   1.000
_cell.length_c   1.000
_cell.angle_alpha   90.00
_cell.angle_beta   90.00
_cell.angle_gamma   90.00
#
_symmetry.space_group_name_H-M   'P 1'
#
loop_
_entity.id
_entity.type
_entity.pdbx_description
1 polymer ?
#
loop_
_entity_poly.entity_id
_entity_poly.type
_entity_poly.pdbx_seq_one_letter_code
_entity_poly.pdbx_strand_id
1 'polypeptide(L)'
;MAQDAIKEIKSAEEEANKIIDNAKLESREIIKKAEESALKEYKDIINKSSLEAKKIMDEVENKANGEAELIFDKGKKEADAILNVSNDLLDKAVNFVVERIVKFNGNS
;
A
#
# COMPACT_ATOMS: atom_id res chain seq x y z
N MET A 1 -41.05 38.39 -56.24
CA MET A 1 -40.48 39.35 -55.26
C MET A 1 -40.99 39.07 -53.84
N ALA A 2 -42.23 39.42 -53.46
CA ALA A 2 -42.70 39.20 -52.08
C ALA A 2 -42.81 37.71 -51.68
N GLN A 3 -43.28 36.84 -52.60
CA GLN A 3 -43.35 35.40 -52.35
C GLN A 3 -41.97 34.72 -52.26
N ASP A 4 -40.99 35.22 -53.01
CA ASP A 4 -39.62 34.67 -52.99
C ASP A 4 -38.94 35.02 -51.67
N ALA A 5 -39.09 36.27 -51.21
CA ALA A 5 -38.60 36.73 -49.91
C ALA A 5 -39.21 35.91 -48.74
N ILE A 6 -40.51 35.59 -48.80
CA ILE A 6 -41.16 34.75 -47.78
C ILE A 6 -40.60 33.32 -47.76
N LYS A 7 -40.31 32.74 -48.94
CA LYS A 7 -39.67 31.41 -49.02
C LYS A 7 -38.25 31.43 -48.47
N GLU A 8 -37.49 32.48 -48.75
CA GLU A 8 -36.13 32.66 -48.27
C GLU A 8 -36.08 32.77 -46.74
N ILE A 9 -36.99 33.56 -46.15
CA ILE A 9 -37.14 33.68 -44.69
C ILE A 9 -37.46 32.33 -44.07
N LYS A 10 -38.41 31.59 -44.64
CA LYS A 10 -38.79 30.27 -44.13
C LYS A 10 -37.64 29.26 -44.20
N SER A 11 -36.84 29.30 -45.27
CA SER A 11 -35.64 28.46 -45.39
C SER A 11 -34.58 28.81 -44.35
N ALA A 12 -34.37 30.11 -44.10
CA ALA A 12 -33.44 30.58 -43.07
C ALA A 12 -33.90 30.17 -41.65
N GLU A 13 -35.20 30.20 -41.37
CA GLU A 13 -35.77 29.72 -40.10
C GLU A 13 -35.55 28.19 -39.92
N GLU A 14 -35.73 27.40 -40.97
CA GLU A 14 -35.46 25.95 -40.92
C GLU A 14 -33.98 25.65 -40.71
N GLU A 15 -33.07 26.38 -41.35
CA GLU A 15 -31.62 26.25 -41.12
C GLU A 15 -31.23 26.66 -39.70
N ALA A 16 -31.75 27.78 -39.20
CA ALA A 16 -31.51 28.22 -37.82
C ALA A 16 -31.98 27.16 -36.81
N ASN A 17 -33.15 26.56 -37.00
CA ASN A 17 -33.65 25.49 -36.14
C ASN A 17 -32.74 24.26 -36.17
N LYS A 18 -32.27 23.84 -37.35
CA LYS A 18 -31.30 22.74 -37.47
C LYS A 18 -30.00 23.03 -36.73
N ILE A 19 -29.48 24.26 -36.82
CA ILE A 19 -28.27 24.66 -36.10
C ILE A 19 -28.48 24.56 -34.59
N ILE A 20 -29.63 25.04 -34.09
CA ILE A 20 -29.97 24.97 -32.66
C ILE A 20 -30.07 23.52 -32.18
N ASP A 21 -30.73 22.65 -32.96
CA ASP A 21 -30.91 21.25 -32.57
C ASP A 21 -29.60 20.48 -32.60
N ASN A 22 -28.74 20.73 -33.60
CA ASN A 22 -27.39 20.16 -33.64
C ASN A 22 -26.54 20.63 -32.46
N ALA A 23 -26.57 21.94 -32.13
CA ALA A 23 -25.83 22.46 -30.98
C ALA A 23 -26.30 21.84 -29.64
N LYS A 24 -27.61 21.58 -29.50
CA LYS A 24 -28.14 20.86 -28.32
C LYS A 24 -27.66 19.42 -28.25
N LEU A 25 -27.59 18.72 -29.39
CA LEU A 25 -27.08 17.35 -29.45
C LEU A 25 -25.58 17.31 -29.10
N GLU A 26 -24.78 18.17 -29.72
CA GLU A 26 -23.33 18.26 -29.44
C GLU A 26 -23.07 18.59 -27.97
N SER A 27 -23.81 19.54 -27.40
CA SER A 27 -23.69 19.87 -25.98
C SER A 27 -23.93 18.66 -25.08
N ARG A 28 -24.97 17.86 -25.37
CA ARG A 28 -25.25 16.63 -24.61
C ARG A 28 -24.16 15.58 -24.78
N GLU A 29 -23.62 15.43 -25.98
CA GLU A 29 -22.50 14.52 -26.21
C GLU A 29 -21.22 14.93 -25.47
N ILE A 30 -20.91 16.23 -25.44
CA ILE A 30 -19.76 16.76 -24.71
C ILE A 30 -19.90 16.44 -23.21
N ILE A 31 -21.08 16.70 -22.63
CA ILE A 31 -21.34 16.40 -21.22
C ILE A 31 -21.18 14.90 -20.95
N LYS A 32 -21.78 14.04 -21.79
CA LYS A 32 -21.69 12.58 -21.63
C LYS A 32 -20.24 12.08 -21.71
N LYS A 33 -19.46 12.56 -22.68
CA LYS A 33 -18.04 12.19 -22.82
C LYS A 33 -17.21 12.68 -21.63
N ALA A 34 -17.52 13.87 -21.09
CA ALA A 34 -16.86 14.38 -19.89
C ALA A 34 -17.18 13.53 -18.67
N GLU A 35 -18.44 13.13 -18.47
CA GLU A 35 -18.86 12.23 -17.40
C GLU A 35 -18.18 10.86 -17.50
N GLU A 36 -18.14 10.25 -18.69
CA GLU A 36 -17.46 8.98 -18.94
C GLU A 36 -15.95 9.06 -18.65
N SER A 37 -15.31 10.15 -19.08
CA SER A 37 -13.88 10.40 -18.84
C SER A 37 -13.60 10.60 -17.35
N ALA A 38 -14.42 11.38 -16.65
CA ALA A 38 -14.29 11.59 -15.20
C ALA A 38 -14.46 10.29 -14.41
N LEU A 39 -15.44 9.45 -14.78
CA LEU A 39 -15.65 8.14 -14.17
C LEU A 39 -14.46 7.20 -14.39
N LYS A 40 -13.86 7.25 -15.58
CA LYS A 40 -12.66 6.47 -15.90
C LYS A 40 -11.46 6.94 -15.08
N GLU A 41 -11.18 8.24 -15.06
CA GLU A 41 -10.08 8.81 -14.27
C GLU A 41 -10.24 8.52 -12.78
N TYR A 42 -11.46 8.65 -12.24
CA TYR A 42 -11.74 8.33 -10.85
C TYR A 42 -11.40 6.86 -10.54
N LYS A 43 -11.85 5.92 -11.38
CA LYS A 43 -11.53 4.49 -11.21
C LYS A 43 -10.04 4.22 -11.33
N ASP A 44 -9.37 4.86 -12.27
CA ASP A 44 -7.92 4.72 -12.46
C ASP A 44 -7.14 5.23 -11.25
N ILE A 45 -7.56 6.35 -10.64
CA ILE A 45 -6.96 6.88 -9.42
C ILE A 45 -7.11 5.88 -8.28
N ILE A 46 -8.33 5.39 -8.02
CA ILE A 46 -8.59 4.42 -6.96
C ILE A 46 -7.76 3.14 -7.16
N ASN A 47 -7.70 2.61 -8.39
CA ASN A 47 -6.91 1.42 -8.69
C ASN A 47 -5.42 1.65 -8.46
N LYS A 48 -4.87 2.78 -8.92
CA LYS A 48 -3.45 3.11 -8.71
C LYS A 48 -3.13 3.25 -7.23
N SER A 49 -3.95 4.00 -6.48
CA SER A 49 -3.77 4.16 -5.04
C SER A 49 -3.86 2.84 -4.28
N SER A 50 -4.79 1.95 -4.66
CA SER A 50 -4.89 0.61 -4.06
C SER A 50 -3.66 -0.24 -4.36
N LEU A 51 -3.11 -0.15 -5.57
CA LEU A 51 -1.93 -0.90 -5.97
C LEU A 51 -0.67 -0.41 -5.25
N GLU A 52 -0.53 0.91 -5.11
CA GLU A 52 0.55 1.53 -4.34
C GLU A 52 0.46 1.17 -2.86
N ALA A 53 -0.72 1.23 -2.26
CA ALA A 53 -0.93 0.83 -0.87
C ALA A 53 -0.52 -0.63 -0.64
N LYS A 54 -0.93 -1.53 -1.54
CA LYS A 54 -0.53 -2.94 -1.49
C LYS A 54 0.97 -3.10 -1.60
N LYS A 55 1.62 -2.39 -2.54
CA LYS A 55 3.07 -2.44 -2.71
C LYS A 55 3.80 -1.98 -1.44
N ILE A 56 3.35 -0.91 -0.80
CA ILE A 56 3.92 -0.42 0.46
C ILE A 56 3.79 -1.49 1.56
N MET A 57 2.61 -2.10 1.68
CA MET A 57 2.38 -3.18 2.65
C MET A 57 3.31 -4.38 2.41
N ASP A 58 3.40 -4.85 1.16
CA ASP A 58 4.26 -5.98 0.81
C ASP A 58 5.75 -5.65 1.08
N GLU A 59 6.20 -4.42 0.80
CA GLU A 59 7.57 -3.97 1.10
C GLU A 59 7.86 -3.93 2.61
N VAL A 60 6.90 -3.45 3.40
CA VAL A 60 7.04 -3.40 4.87
C VAL A 60 7.03 -4.80 5.47
N GLU A 61 6.15 -5.70 5.00
CA GLU A 61 6.09 -7.08 5.47
C GLU A 61 7.39 -7.83 5.17
N ASN A 62 7.94 -7.68 3.96
CA ASN A 62 9.22 -8.30 3.60
C ASN A 62 10.38 -7.79 4.45
N LYS A 63 10.44 -6.48 4.73
CA LYS A 63 11.45 -5.91 5.63
C LYS A 63 11.30 -6.42 7.06
N ALA A 64 10.08 -6.43 7.59
CA ALA A 64 9.78 -6.90 8.93
C ALA A 64 10.14 -8.38 9.09
N ASN A 65 9.83 -9.22 8.10
CA ASN A 65 10.21 -10.63 8.11
C ASN A 65 11.74 -10.82 8.09
N GLY A 66 12.46 -10.05 7.27
CA GLY A 66 13.92 -10.08 7.25
C GLY A 66 14.54 -9.64 8.58
N GLU A 67 14.02 -8.59 9.20
CA GLU A 67 14.46 -8.15 10.53
C GLU A 67 14.15 -9.19 11.61
N ALA A 68 12.97 -9.80 11.56
CA ALA A 68 12.56 -10.85 12.49
C ALA A 68 13.47 -12.08 12.40
N GLU A 69 13.82 -12.50 11.18
CA GLU A 69 14.75 -13.61 10.95
C GLU A 69 16.15 -13.30 11.52
N LEU A 70 16.65 -12.07 11.31
CA LEU A 70 17.92 -11.63 11.90
C LEU A 70 17.90 -11.64 13.44
N ILE A 71 16.80 -11.17 14.05
CA ILE A 71 16.63 -11.19 15.51
C ILE A 71 16.59 -12.63 16.01
N PHE A 72 15.85 -13.50 15.33
CA PHE A 72 15.74 -14.91 15.68
C PHE A 72 17.08 -15.63 15.63
N ASP A 73 17.85 -15.45 14.55
CA ASP A 73 19.17 -16.06 14.39
C ASP A 73 20.18 -15.58 15.44
N LYS A 74 20.14 -14.29 15.81
CA LYS A 74 20.96 -13.76 16.90
C LYS A 74 20.57 -14.41 18.23
N GLY A 75 19.27 -14.41 18.55
CA GLY A 75 18.77 -15.02 19.78
C GLY A 75 19.12 -16.51 19.88
N LYS A 76 19.05 -17.25 18.77
CA LYS A 76 19.46 -18.65 18.70
C LYS A 76 20.95 -18.82 18.98
N LYS A 77 21.81 -18.01 18.36
CA LYS A 77 23.27 -18.06 18.61
C LYS A 77 23.61 -17.73 20.05
N GLU A 78 22.93 -16.76 20.66
CA GLU A 78 23.12 -16.40 22.06
C GLU A 78 22.68 -17.54 23.00
N ALA A 79 21.52 -18.16 22.73
CA ALA A 79 21.05 -19.32 23.48
C ALA A 79 22.02 -20.51 23.35
N ASP A 80 22.49 -20.81 22.13
CA ASP A 80 23.47 -21.86 21.88
C ASP A 80 24.80 -21.58 22.61
N ALA A 81 25.24 -20.32 22.70
CA ALA A 81 26.44 -19.95 23.43
C ALA A 81 26.29 -20.17 24.96
N ILE A 82 25.10 -19.94 25.51
CA ILE A 82 24.79 -20.21 26.92
C ILE A 82 24.75 -21.72 27.18
N LEU A 83 24.10 -22.49 26.31
CA LEU A 83 23.94 -23.94 26.47
C LEU A 83 25.26 -24.69 26.29
N ASN A 84 26.14 -24.20 25.42
CA ASN A 84 27.43 -24.82 25.14
C ASN A 84 28.58 -24.25 26.00
N VAL A 85 28.28 -23.74 27.21
CA VAL A 85 29.33 -23.32 28.13
C VAL A 85 30.24 -24.51 28.47
N SER A 86 31.54 -24.28 28.60
CA SER A 86 32.49 -25.39 28.78
C SER A 86 32.30 -26.08 30.13
N ASN A 87 32.48 -27.40 30.14
CA ASN A 87 32.45 -28.21 31.37
C ASN A 87 33.47 -27.71 32.41
N ASP A 88 34.64 -27.25 31.97
CA ASP A 88 35.63 -26.62 32.86
C ASP A 88 35.07 -25.42 33.63
N LEU A 89 34.20 -24.61 33.00
CA LEU A 89 33.57 -23.46 33.66
C LEU A 89 32.50 -23.93 34.64
N LEU A 90 31.72 -24.95 34.27
CA LEU A 90 30.73 -25.58 35.14
C LEU A 90 31.39 -26.19 36.37
N ASP A 91 32.48 -26.95 36.21
CA ASP A 91 33.21 -27.57 37.31
C ASP A 91 33.81 -26.52 38.25
N LYS A 92 34.34 -25.42 37.70
CA LYS A 92 34.80 -24.27 38.51
C LYS A 92 33.64 -23.64 39.30
N ALA A 93 32.48 -23.47 38.68
CA ALA A 93 31.30 -22.91 39.35
C ALA A 93 30.80 -23.84 40.48
N VAL A 94 30.76 -25.16 40.24
CA VAL A 94 30.41 -26.17 41.24
C VAL A 94 31.39 -26.13 42.42
N ASN A 95 32.69 -26.16 42.14
CA ASN A 95 33.72 -26.09 43.19
C ASN A 95 33.64 -24.81 44.00
N PHE A 96 33.36 -23.66 43.37
CA PHE A 96 33.16 -22.40 44.07
C PHE A 96 31.99 -22.46 45.05
N VAL A 97 30.85 -23.04 44.64
CA VAL A 97 29.69 -23.23 45.52
C VAL A 97 30.00 -24.18 46.67
N VAL A 98 30.66 -25.31 46.39
CA VAL A 98 31.08 -26.29 47.40
C VAL A 98 32.01 -25.65 48.42
N GLU A 99 33.03 -24.91 47.99
CA GLU A 99 33.93 -24.18 48.89
C GLU A 99 33.19 -23.19 49.78
N ARG A 100 32.20 -22.47 49.23
CA ARG A 100 31.39 -21.50 49.99
C ARG A 100 30.63 -22.19 51.12
N ILE A 101 30.02 -23.34 50.85
CA ILE A 101 29.25 -24.13 51.83
C ILE A 101 30.19 -24.75 52.87
N VAL A 102 31.28 -25.36 52.43
CA VAL A 102 32.26 -26.00 53.32
C VAL A 102 32.94 -24.98 54.23
N LYS A 103 33.26 -23.77 53.75
CA LYS A 103 33.81 -22.69 54.61
C LYS A 103 32.80 -22.17 55.64
N PHE A 104 31.50 -22.26 55.37
CA PHE A 104 30.45 -21.83 56.31
C PHE A 104 30.11 -22.91 57.34
N ASN A 105 30.13 -24.19 56.95
CA ASN A 105 29.77 -25.34 57.81
C ASN A 105 30.96 -26.11 58.40
N GLY A 106 32.17 -25.88 57.90
CA GLY A 106 33.39 -26.63 58.23
C GLY A 106 34.26 -25.97 59.29
N ASN A 107 33.75 -24.96 60.01
CA ASN A 107 34.41 -24.43 61.19
C ASN A 107 33.93 -25.20 62.42
N SER A 108 34.36 -26.45 62.52
CA SER A 108 34.51 -27.18 63.79
C SER A 108 35.81 -27.97 63.76
#